data_AF-A0A6P1V068-F1
#
_entry.id   AF-A0A6P1V068-F1
#
_cell.length_a   1.000
_cell.length_b   1.000
_cell.length_c   1.000
_cell.angle_alpha   90.00
_cell.angle_beta   90.00
_cell.angle_gamma   90.00
#
_symmetry.space_group_name_H-M   'P 1'
#
loop_
_entity.id
_entity.type
_entity.pdbx_description
1 polymer ?
#
loop_
_entity_poly.entity_id
_entity_poly.type
_entity_poly.pdbx_seq_one_letter_code
_entity_poly.pdbx_strand_id
1 'polypeptide(L)' 'MPVILRVNGFRFFFYSNEGNPLEPAHIHVMKAGNEAKFWLVPSVALASNDGFDARVLRDLAGVVEDNHTLFLEAWNDYFS' A
#
# COMPACT_ATOMS: atom_id res chain seq x y z
N MET A 1 -10.26 6.96 -4.64
CA MET A 1 -9.19 5.93 -4.72
C MET A 1 -8.22 6.28 -5.85
N PRO A 2 -7.24 7.16 -5.58
CA PRO A 2 -6.14 7.39 -6.50
C PRO A 2 -5.26 6.13 -6.55
N VAL A 3 -4.97 5.63 -7.75
CA VAL A 3 -3.93 4.60 -7.94
C VAL A 3 -2.62 5.33 -8.17
N ILE A 4 -1.67 5.14 -7.26
CA ILE A 4 -0.39 5.85 -7.25
C ILE A 4 0.62 5.17 -8.17
N LEU A 5 0.64 3.82 -8.14
CA LEU A 5 1.57 3.02 -8.93
C LEU A 5 0.89 1.78 -9.52
N ARG A 6 1.30 1.40 -10.73
CA ARG A 6 0.90 0.16 -11.39
C ARG A 6 2.13 -0.60 -11.88
N VAL A 7 2.31 -1.83 -11.40
CA VAL A 7 3.44 -2.70 -11.79
C VAL A 7 2.92 -4.12 -11.97
N ASN A 8 3.18 -4.76 -13.11
CA ASN A 8 2.84 -6.17 -13.38
C ASN A 8 1.38 -6.55 -13.05
N GLY A 9 0.44 -5.62 -13.28
CA GLY A 9 -0.98 -5.79 -12.97
C GLY A 9 -1.37 -5.58 -11.50
N PHE A 10 -0.42 -5.34 -10.60
CA PHE A 10 -0.68 -4.86 -9.24
C PHE A 10 -0.99 -3.37 -9.26
N ARG A 11 -1.96 -2.96 -8.43
CA ARG A 11 -2.34 -1.57 -8.24
C ARG A 11 -2.04 -1.18 -6.79
N PHE A 12 -1.30 -0.10 -6.62
CA PHE A 12 -0.95 0.46 -5.31
C PHE A 12 -1.76 1.74 -5.09
N PHE A 13 -2.48 1.83 -3.98
CA PHE A 13 -3.42 2.91 -3.69
C PHE A 13 -3.69 3.04 -2.18
N PHE A 14 -4.34 4.13 -1.78
CA PHE A 14 -5.01 4.24 -0.48
C PHE A 14 -6.49 4.60 -0.71
N TYR A 15 -7.35 4.31 0.27
CA TYR A 15 -8.74 4.72 0.16
C TYR A 15 -8.85 6.21 0.42
N SER A 16 -9.77 6.90 -0.26
CA SER A 16 -9.97 8.34 -0.04
C SER A 16 -10.71 8.65 1.26
N ASN A 17 -11.23 7.62 1.93
CA ASN A 17 -12.08 7.70 3.12
C ASN A 17 -11.50 6.79 4.22
N GLU A 18 -10.28 7.06 4.67
CA GLU A 18 -9.50 6.28 5.66
C GLU A 18 -10.00 6.42 7.11
N GLY A 19 -11.32 6.47 7.29
CA GLY A 19 -11.96 6.51 8.62
C GLY A 19 -11.67 7.76 9.46
N ASN A 20 -12.21 7.77 10.67
CA ASN A 20 -11.91 8.75 11.71
C ASN A 20 -11.91 8.02 13.08
N PRO A 21 -10.76 7.91 13.77
CA PRO A 21 -9.48 8.55 13.48
C PRO A 21 -8.77 7.96 12.26
N LEU A 22 -7.94 8.78 11.61
CA LEU A 22 -7.11 8.40 10.47
C LEU A 22 -6.03 7.42 10.93
N GLU A 23 -5.85 6.31 10.19
CA GLU A 23 -4.77 5.37 10.45
C GLU A 23 -3.39 5.94 10.04
N PRO A 24 -2.27 5.35 10.55
CA PRO A 24 -0.94 5.68 10.05
C PRO A 24 -0.83 5.46 8.53
N ALA A 25 0.10 6.19 7.89
CA ALA A 25 0.30 6.11 6.45
C ALA A 25 0.54 4.67 5.99
N HIS A 26 -0.22 4.25 4.97
CA HIS A 26 -0.19 2.90 4.45
C HIS A 26 -0.56 2.84 2.97
N ILE A 27 -0.25 1.72 2.34
CA ILE A 27 -0.60 1.45 0.95
C ILE A 27 -1.28 0.09 0.83
N HIS A 28 -2.37 0.06 0.09
CA HIS A 28 -3.05 -1.15 -0.35
C HIS A 28 -2.51 -1.58 -1.71
N VAL A 29 -2.37 -2.89 -1.89
CA VAL A 29 -1.91 -3.53 -3.12
C VAL A 29 -2.96 -4.54 -3.55
N MET A 30 -3.55 -4.36 -4.73
CA MET A 30 -4.61 -5.26 -5.21
C MET A 30 -4.29 -5.85 -6.59
N LYS A 31 -4.57 -7.14 -6.76
CA LYS A 31 -4.52 -7.84 -8.05
C LYS A 31 -5.44 -9.06 -8.04
N ALA A 32 -6.23 -9.22 -9.11
CA ALA A 32 -7.06 -10.40 -9.35
C ALA A 32 -7.97 -10.82 -8.17
N GLY A 33 -8.54 -9.85 -7.46
CA GLY A 33 -9.43 -10.09 -6.31
C GLY A 33 -8.70 -10.24 -4.97
N ASN A 34 -7.37 -10.36 -4.98
CA ASN A 34 -6.56 -10.39 -3.76
C ASN A 34 -6.08 -8.98 -3.38
N GLU A 35 -5.88 -8.77 -2.09
CA GLU A 35 -5.46 -7.48 -1.51
C GLU A 35 -4.47 -7.68 -0.37
N ALA A 36 -3.46 -6.82 -0.29
CA ALA A 36 -2.58 -6.71 0.87
C ALA A 36 -2.45 -5.24 1.26
N LYS A 37 -2.18 -5.00 2.53
CA LYS A 37 -1.92 -3.67 3.09
C LYS A 37 -0.55 -3.65 3.71
N PHE A 38 0.21 -2.59 3.45
CA PHE A 38 1.52 -2.35 4.05
C PHE A 38 1.52 -1.01 4.77
N TRP A 39 1.97 -1.00 6.02
CA TRP A 39 2.33 0.23 6.71
C TRP A 39 3.53 0.86 6.03
N LEU A 40 3.59 2.19 5.99
CA LEU A 40 4.75 2.96 5.53
C LEU A 40 5.53 3.56 6.71
N VAL A 41 4.90 3.66 7.88
CA VAL A 41 5.48 4.26 9.09
C VAL A 41 5.22 3.32 10.28
N PRO A 42 6.21 3.09 11.17
CA PRO A 42 7.58 3.62 11.15
C PRO A 42 8.50 2.98 10.09
N SER A 43 8.07 1.88 9.47
CA SER A 43 8.80 1.18 8.42
C SER A 43 7.82 0.43 7.53
N VAL A 44 8.29 -0.04 6.37
CA VAL A 44 7.49 -0.93 5.52
C VAL A 44 7.24 -2.25 6.24
N ALA A 45 5.98 -2.57 6.49
CA ALA A 45 5.58 -3.80 7.15
C ALA A 45 4.21 -4.27 6.68
N LEU A 46 4.06 -5.59 6.50
CA LEU A 46 2.76 -6.16 6.15
C LEU A 46 1.77 -5.96 7.31
N ALA A 47 0.66 -5.29 7.02
CA ALA A 47 -0.43 -5.03 7.97
C ALA A 47 -1.53 -6.09 7.85
N SER A 48 -1.90 -6.43 6.62
CA SER A 48 -2.89 -7.47 6.32
C SER A 48 -2.66 -8.07 4.95
N ASN A 49 -3.14 -9.29 4.77
CA ASN A 49 -3.09 -10.03 3.51
C ASN A 49 -4.38 -10.84 3.34
N ASP A 50 -5.02 -10.68 2.20
CA ASP A 50 -6.17 -11.45 1.75
C ASP A 50 -5.87 -12.03 0.36
N GLY A 51 -5.32 -13.25 0.35
CA GLY A 51 -5.20 -14.07 -0.86
C GLY A 51 -3.82 -14.12 -1.53
N PHE A 52 -2.83 -13.31 -1.14
CA PHE A 52 -1.47 -13.47 -1.67
C PHE A 52 -0.67 -14.53 -0.90
N ASP A 53 0.18 -15.25 -1.62
CA ASP A 53 1.15 -16.17 -1.01
C ASP A 53 2.38 -15.43 -0.46
N ALA A 54 3.16 -16.12 0.38
CA ALA A 54 4.32 -15.54 1.04
C ALA A 54 5.42 -15.08 0.07
N ARG A 55 5.53 -15.67 -1.13
CA ARG A 55 6.53 -15.24 -2.12
C ARG A 55 6.11 -13.91 -2.72
N VAL A 56 4.86 -13.82 -3.16
CA VAL A 56 4.30 -12.57 -3.70
C VAL A 56 4.38 -11.45 -2.67
N LEU A 57 4.07 -11.73 -1.40
CA LEU A 57 4.17 -10.71 -0.35
C LEU A 57 5.58 -10.16 -0.15
N ARG A 58 6.62 -11.00 -0.28
CA ARG A 58 8.02 -10.54 -0.22
C ARG A 58 8.38 -9.66 -1.42
N ASP A 59 7.95 -10.07 -2.61
CA ASP A 59 8.18 -9.28 -3.83
C ASP A 59 7.45 -7.92 -3.73
N LEU A 60 6.22 -7.92 -3.21
CA LEU A 60 5.45 -6.70 -2.99
C LEU A 60 6.09 -5.80 -1.92
N ALA A 61 6.58 -6.36 -0.82
CA ALA A 61 7.29 -5.58 0.20
C ALA A 61 8.49 -4.85 -0.40
N GLY A 62 9.29 -5.51 -1.25
CA GLY A 62 10.39 -4.87 -1.97
C GLY A 62 9.93 -3.73 -2.87
N VAL A 63 8.83 -3.91 -3.62
CA VAL A 63 8.27 -2.82 -4.43
C VAL A 63 7.78 -1.66 -3.57
N VAL A 64 7.21 -1.93 -2.40
CA VAL A 64 6.78 -0.89 -1.45
C VAL A 64 7.97 -0.14 -0.87
N GLU A 65 9.05 -0.83 -0.53
CA GLU A 65 10.31 -0.21 -0.07
C GLU A 65 10.93 0.67 -1.15
N ASP A 66 11.07 0.15 -2.37
CA ASP A 66 11.66 0.87 -3.51
C ASP A 66 10.87 2.16 -3.87
N ASN A 67 9.58 2.19 -3.56
CA ASN A 67 8.68 3.31 -3.86
C ASN A 67 8.17 4.02 -2.58
N HIS A 68 8.83 3.81 -1.43
CA HIS A 68 8.35 4.28 -0.13
C HIS A 68 8.10 5.79 -0.11
N THR A 69 9.06 6.58 -0.61
CA THR A 69 8.95 8.05 -0.68
C THR A 69 7.74 8.48 -1.49
N LEU A 70 7.53 7.89 -2.68
CA LEU A 70 6.39 8.20 -3.55
C LEU A 70 5.05 7.96 -2.83
N PHE A 71 4.92 6.84 -2.11
CA PHE A 71 3.69 6.50 -1.41
C PHE A 71 3.45 7.40 -0.19
N LEU A 72 4.51 7.72 0.55
CA LEU A 72 4.41 8.57 1.72
C LEU A 72 4.06 10.02 1.34
N GLU A 73 4.68 10.56 0.28
CA GLU A 73 4.35 11.88 -0.26
C GLU A 73 2.90 11.93 -0.74
N ALA A 74 2.48 10.96 -1.55
CA ALA A 74 1.10 10.91 -2.05
C ALA A 74 0.06 10.79 -0.92
N TRP A 75 0.38 10.06 0.15
CA TRP A 75 -0.46 9.99 1.35
C TRP A 75 -0.55 11.35 2.05
N ASN A 76 0.60 11.99 2.31
CA ASN A 76 0.66 13.26 3.02
C ASN A 76 -0.01 14.39 2.21
N ASP A 77 0.18 14.43 0.89
CA ASP A 77 -0.45 15.41 0.01
C ASP A 77 -1.98 15.30 0.01
N TYR A 78 -2.51 14.10 0.22
CA TYR A 78 -3.96 13.86 0.22
C TYR A 78 -4.62 14.09 1.58
N PHE A 79 -3.94 13.76 2.69
CA PHE A 79 -4.52 13.78 4.04
C PHE A 79 -4.02 14.92 4.95
N SER A 80 -3.13 15.80 4.46
CA SER A 80 -2.70 17.01 5.19
C SER A 80 -3.73 18.15 5.15
#